data_AF-A0A954THV9-F1
#
_entry.id   AF-A0A954THV9-F1
#
_cell.length_a   1.000
_cell.length_b   1.000
_cell.length_c   1.000
_cell.angle_alpha   90.00
_cell.angle_beta   90.00
_cell.angle_gamma   90.00
#
_symmetry.space_group_name_H-M   'P 1'
#
loop_
_entity.id
_entity.type
_entity.pdbx_description
1 polymer ?
#
loop_
_entity_poly.entity_id
_entity_poly.type
_entity_poly.pdbx_seq_one_letter_code
_entity_poly.pdbx_strand_id
1 'polypeptide(L)'
;RKQQPFSLCLIDIDHFKQINDTYGHPAGDAVLQHLSSLLQTELDDAVCVARYGGEEFALLTKAPLESAAATLDRLRQTISETEFSHEGSIIPVTLSGGAAAIQNDDQIGRLVRRADEALYAAKLAGRNRVYLHDGTICHLITEIAPVAPATVEDLPSADDSETPAEKSEFAASTSRVQERLQRIIEEESQRLLGRTSE
;
A
#
# COMPACT_ATOMS: atom_id res chain seq x y z
N ARG A 1 -1.22 18.88 -18.67
CA ARG A 1 -0.13 18.00 -18.17
C ARG A 1 -0.78 16.69 -17.75
N LYS A 2 -0.48 15.56 -18.41
CA LYS A 2 -0.93 14.24 -17.91
C LYS A 2 -0.19 14.01 -16.59
N GLN A 3 -0.90 13.98 -15.47
CA GLN A 3 -0.29 13.61 -14.19
C GLN A 3 0.19 12.16 -14.33
N GLN A 4 1.44 11.88 -13.94
CA GLN A 4 1.91 10.50 -13.93
C GLN A 4 1.07 9.73 -12.91
N PRO A 5 0.50 8.55 -13.25
CA PRO A 5 -0.32 7.80 -12.30
C PRO A 5 0.58 7.29 -11.19
N PHE A 6 0.42 7.82 -9.98
CA PHE A 6 1.03 7.26 -8.79
C PHE A 6 0.04 6.31 -8.13
N SER A 7 0.55 5.20 -7.60
CA SER A 7 -0.23 4.24 -6.81
C SER A 7 0.30 4.20 -5.38
N LEU A 8 -0.63 4.17 -4.44
CA LEU A 8 -0.38 3.94 -3.02
C LEU A 8 -0.78 2.51 -2.69
N CYS A 9 0.12 1.79 -2.04
CA CYS A 9 -0.20 0.53 -1.40
C CYS A 9 -0.08 0.67 0.12
N LEU A 10 -1.02 0.10 0.84
CA LEU A 10 -0.96 -0.10 2.29
C LEU A 10 -0.83 -1.59 2.57
N ILE A 11 0.07 -1.93 3.48
CA ILE A 11 0.29 -3.30 3.95
C ILE A 11 0.22 -3.36 5.46
N ASP A 12 -0.25 -4.49 5.96
CA ASP A 12 -0.39 -4.77 7.38
C ASP A 12 -0.03 -6.24 7.65
N ILE A 13 0.75 -6.46 8.71
CA ILE A 13 1.14 -7.81 9.12
C ILE A 13 -0.05 -8.51 9.75
N ASP A 14 -0.46 -9.63 9.18
CA ASP A 14 -1.59 -10.39 9.65
C ASP A 14 -1.32 -10.94 11.06
N HIS A 15 -2.28 -10.74 11.96
CA HIS A 15 -2.24 -11.30 13.31
C HIS A 15 -1.00 -10.87 14.13
N PHE A 16 -0.41 -9.69 13.88
CA PHE A 16 0.80 -9.25 14.58
C PHE A 16 0.66 -9.20 16.11
N LYS A 17 -0.52 -8.83 16.62
CA LYS A 17 -0.81 -8.94 18.06
C LYS A 17 -0.63 -10.38 18.58
N GLN A 18 -1.09 -11.39 17.84
CA GLN A 18 -0.93 -12.79 18.25
C GLN A 18 0.53 -13.23 18.23
N ILE A 19 1.34 -12.71 17.30
CA ILE A 19 2.79 -12.91 17.30
C ILE A 19 3.39 -12.36 18.61
N ASN A 20 3.06 -11.12 18.98
CA ASN A 20 3.52 -10.52 20.24
C ASN A 20 3.03 -11.28 21.47
N ASP A 21 1.75 -11.68 21.49
CA ASP A 21 1.16 -12.39 22.63
C ASP A 21 1.77 -13.80 22.80
N THR A 22 2.24 -14.43 21.70
CA THR A 22 2.80 -15.79 21.70
C THR A 22 4.31 -15.81 21.94
N TYR A 23 5.06 -14.92 21.28
CA TYR A 23 6.52 -14.93 21.25
C TYR A 23 7.16 -13.73 21.99
N GLY A 24 6.33 -12.82 22.51
CA GLY A 24 6.77 -11.60 23.18
C GLY A 24 7.04 -10.44 22.21
N HIS A 25 7.01 -9.22 22.75
CA HIS A 25 7.32 -8.00 21.99
C HIS A 25 8.69 -8.01 21.29
N PRO A 26 9.78 -8.56 21.87
CA PRO A 26 11.06 -8.64 21.17
C PRO A 26 11.00 -9.44 19.85
N ALA A 27 10.15 -10.47 19.79
CA ALA A 27 9.92 -11.23 18.58
C ALA A 27 9.16 -10.42 17.52
N GLY A 28 8.13 -9.67 17.93
CA GLY A 28 7.42 -8.74 17.04
C GLY A 28 8.35 -7.66 16.47
N ASP A 29 9.23 -7.10 17.30
CA ASP A 29 10.24 -6.14 16.85
C ASP A 29 11.22 -6.76 15.84
N ALA A 30 11.65 -8.01 16.05
CA ALA A 30 12.49 -8.73 15.11
C ALA A 30 11.77 -8.99 13.77
N VAL A 31 10.48 -9.34 13.80
CA VAL A 31 9.65 -9.48 12.59
C VAL A 31 9.58 -8.17 11.83
N LEU A 32 9.33 -7.04 12.51
CA LEU A 32 9.27 -5.71 11.87
C LEU A 32 10.60 -5.29 11.24
N GLN A 33 11.72 -5.57 11.91
CA GLN A 33 13.06 -5.29 11.41
C GLN A 33 13.35 -6.11 10.16
N HIS A 34 13.10 -7.42 10.20
CA HIS A 34 13.33 -8.31 9.07
C HIS A 34 12.42 -7.96 7.88
N LEU A 35 11.14 -7.67 8.14
CA LEU A 35 10.22 -7.18 7.12
C LEU A 35 10.74 -5.88 6.49
N SER A 36 11.21 -4.93 7.30
CA SER A 36 11.77 -3.67 6.77
C SER A 36 12.97 -3.91 5.86
N SER A 37 13.86 -4.85 6.21
CA SER A 37 14.98 -5.24 5.34
C SER A 37 14.50 -5.91 4.06
N LEU A 38 13.52 -6.80 4.15
CA LEU A 38 12.96 -7.49 2.98
C LEU A 38 12.28 -6.50 2.02
N LEU A 39 11.54 -5.52 2.53
CA LEU A 39 10.96 -4.45 1.72
C LEU A 39 12.02 -3.66 0.96
N GLN A 40 13.19 -3.43 1.58
CA GLN A 40 14.30 -2.72 0.94
C GLN A 40 15.01 -3.57 -0.12
N THR A 41 15.00 -4.90 0.00
CA THR A 41 15.66 -5.79 -0.98
C THR A 41 14.76 -6.16 -2.15
N GLU A 42 13.46 -6.31 -1.90
CA GLU A 42 12.48 -6.76 -2.90
C GLU A 42 11.91 -5.63 -3.75
N LEU A 43 11.95 -4.38 -3.26
CA LEU A 43 11.40 -3.23 -3.96
C LEU A 43 12.50 -2.43 -4.66
N ASP A 44 12.17 -1.94 -5.85
CA ASP A 44 13.03 -1.03 -6.61
C ASP A 44 13.23 0.29 -5.85
N ASP A 45 14.39 0.94 -6.02
CA ASP A 45 14.71 2.27 -5.48
C ASP A 45 13.67 3.34 -5.86
N ALA A 46 12.92 3.11 -6.95
CA ALA A 46 11.81 3.96 -7.37
C ALA A 46 10.55 3.87 -6.48
N VAL A 47 10.47 2.89 -5.56
CA VAL A 47 9.35 2.71 -4.63
C VAL A 47 9.70 3.35 -3.28
N CYS A 48 8.93 4.36 -2.88
CA CYS A 48 9.10 4.96 -1.57
C CYS A 48 8.38 4.12 -0.50
N VAL A 49 9.14 3.63 0.48
CA VAL A 49 8.63 2.85 1.61
C VAL A 49 8.60 3.71 2.87
N ALA A 50 7.49 3.67 3.60
CA ALA A 50 7.36 4.30 4.92
C ALA A 50 6.61 3.40 5.89
N ARG A 51 7.04 3.36 7.15
CA ARG A 51 6.24 2.76 8.24
C ARG A 51 5.08 3.70 8.58
N TYR A 52 3.85 3.25 8.34
CA TYR A 52 2.62 4.03 8.50
C TYR A 52 2.08 3.95 9.93
N GLY A 53 2.16 2.76 10.53
CA GLY A 53 1.66 2.47 11.87
C GLY A 53 2.57 1.52 12.65
N GLY A 54 2.01 0.87 13.67
CA GLY A 54 2.73 -0.11 14.49
C GLY A 54 3.23 -1.29 13.65
N GLU A 55 2.34 -1.88 12.87
CA GLU A 55 2.59 -3.06 12.02
C GLU A 55 2.28 -2.80 10.53
N GLU A 56 2.06 -1.53 10.19
CA GLU A 56 1.59 -1.10 8.88
C GLU A 56 2.69 -0.34 8.11
N PHE A 57 2.77 -0.57 6.81
CA PHE A 57 3.67 0.16 5.91
C PHE A 57 2.90 0.71 4.72
N ALA A 58 3.34 1.86 4.24
CA ALA A 58 2.87 2.50 3.02
C ALA A 58 3.97 2.44 1.95
N LEU A 59 3.56 2.11 0.73
CA LEU A 59 4.41 2.05 -0.46
C LEU A 59 3.87 3.03 -1.49
N LEU A 60 4.69 3.95 -1.97
CA LEU A 60 4.32 4.89 -3.02
C LEU A 60 5.17 4.62 -4.26
N THR A 61 4.52 4.40 -5.39
CA THR A 61 5.16 4.09 -6.67
C THR A 61 4.55 4.87 -7.83
N LYS A 62 5.31 5.07 -8.90
CA LYS A 62 4.85 5.60 -10.19
C LYS A 62 4.22 4.54 -11.10
N ALA A 63 4.14 3.31 -10.62
CA ALA A 63 3.55 2.22 -11.38
C ALA A 63 2.01 2.38 -11.45
N PRO A 64 1.38 1.97 -12.57
CA PRO A 64 -0.07 1.80 -12.65
C PRO A 64 -0.61 0.87 -11.56
N LEU A 65 -1.89 1.00 -11.24
CA LEU A 65 -2.54 0.30 -10.14
C LEU A 65 -2.29 -1.21 -10.17
N GLU A 66 -2.49 -1.83 -11.32
CA GLU A 66 -2.39 -3.28 -11.50
C GLU A 66 -0.95 -3.75 -11.33
N SER A 67 0.02 -2.97 -11.83
CA SER A 67 1.43 -3.27 -11.65
C SER A 67 1.88 -3.08 -10.19
N ALA A 68 1.36 -2.06 -9.50
CA ALA A 68 1.63 -1.83 -8.09
C ALA A 68 1.06 -2.97 -7.24
N ALA A 69 -0.18 -3.38 -7.51
CA ALA A 69 -0.83 -4.51 -6.88
C ALA A 69 -0.08 -5.82 -7.15
N ALA A 70 0.38 -6.05 -8.39
CA ALA A 70 1.14 -7.26 -8.73
C ALA A 70 2.48 -7.33 -8.00
N THR A 71 3.18 -6.20 -7.85
CA THR A 71 4.37 -6.12 -7.00
C THR A 71 4.04 -6.43 -5.56
N LEU A 72 2.91 -5.93 -5.06
CA LEU A 72 2.47 -6.18 -3.71
C LEU A 72 2.12 -7.67 -3.47
N ASP A 73 1.51 -8.34 -4.43
CA ASP A 73 1.18 -9.77 -4.31
C ASP A 73 2.42 -10.67 -4.38
N ARG A 74 3.41 -10.31 -5.21
CA ARG A 74 4.73 -10.98 -5.17
C ARG A 74 5.39 -10.84 -3.81
N LEU A 75 5.41 -9.62 -3.26
CA LEU A 75 5.97 -9.35 -1.94
C LEU A 75 5.24 -10.16 -0.86
N ARG A 76 3.91 -10.22 -0.90
CA ARG A 76 3.10 -11.06 -0.01
C ARG A 76 3.53 -12.52 -0.08
N GLN A 77 3.68 -13.06 -1.29
CA GLN A 77 4.12 -14.44 -1.48
C GLN A 77 5.51 -14.67 -0.89
N THR A 78 6.49 -13.82 -1.22
CA THR A 78 7.85 -13.87 -0.67
C THR A 78 7.83 -13.88 0.86
N ILE A 79 7.03 -13.01 1.48
CA ILE A 79 6.92 -12.93 2.95
C ILE A 79 6.32 -14.20 3.54
N SER A 80 5.28 -14.74 2.93
CA SER A 80 4.65 -15.98 3.40
C SER A 80 5.55 -17.21 3.29
N GLU A 81 6.55 -17.16 2.41
CA GLU A 81 7.55 -18.21 2.19
C GLU A 81 8.85 -17.96 2.97
N THR A 82 9.03 -16.77 3.56
CA THR A 82 10.22 -16.40 4.32
C THR A 82 10.13 -16.95 5.75
N GLU A 83 11.20 -17.62 6.20
CA GLU A 83 11.33 -18.05 7.58
C GLU A 83 11.76 -16.88 8.48
N PHE A 84 10.80 -16.27 9.18
CA PHE A 84 11.12 -15.37 10.28
C PHE A 84 11.50 -16.22 11.49
N SER A 85 12.68 -15.99 12.07
CA SER A 85 13.11 -16.72 13.26
C SER A 85 13.49 -15.80 14.40
N HIS A 86 13.14 -16.19 15.62
CA HIS A 86 13.51 -15.50 16.85
C HIS A 86 13.77 -16.53 17.94
N GLU A 87 14.94 -16.46 18.58
CA GLU A 87 15.36 -17.37 19.67
C GLU A 87 15.19 -18.87 19.33
N GLY A 88 15.46 -19.25 18.07
CA GLY A 88 15.36 -20.63 17.59
C GLY A 88 13.95 -21.11 17.25
N SER A 89 12.93 -20.25 17.38
CA SER A 89 11.57 -20.52 16.92
C SER A 89 11.34 -19.91 15.54
N ILE A 90 10.70 -20.66 14.65
CA ILE A 90 10.19 -20.14 13.37
C ILE A 90 8.81 -19.53 13.62
N ILE A 91 8.62 -18.29 13.18
CA ILE A 91 7.41 -17.49 13.32
C ILE A 91 6.78 -17.39 11.93
N PRO A 92 5.58 -17.98 11.70
CA PRO A 92 4.89 -17.79 10.43
C PRO A 92 4.37 -16.36 10.34
N VAL A 93 4.69 -15.67 9.25
CA VAL A 93 4.28 -14.28 9.00
C VAL A 93 3.60 -14.21 7.64
N THR A 94 2.42 -13.59 7.59
CA THR A 94 1.77 -13.20 6.35
C THR A 94 1.38 -11.73 6.40
N LEU A 95 1.04 -11.15 5.26
CA LEU A 95 0.49 -9.81 5.20
C LEU A 95 -0.75 -9.75 4.33
N SER A 96 -1.57 -8.74 4.63
CA SER A 96 -2.65 -8.30 3.74
C SER A 96 -2.25 -6.97 3.10
N GLY A 97 -2.69 -6.76 1.86
CA GLY A 97 -2.36 -5.58 1.07
C GLY A 97 -3.56 -4.94 0.40
N GLY A 98 -3.58 -3.61 0.35
CA GLY A 98 -4.54 -2.81 -0.40
C GLY A 98 -3.82 -1.82 -1.31
N ALA A 99 -4.21 -1.75 -2.58
CA ALA A 99 -3.64 -0.81 -3.55
C ALA A 99 -4.70 0.13 -4.13
N ALA A 100 -4.35 1.40 -4.36
CA ALA A 100 -5.18 2.35 -5.09
C ALA A 100 -4.32 3.31 -5.91
N ALA A 101 -4.80 3.73 -7.08
CA ALA A 101 -4.17 4.75 -7.89
C ALA A 101 -4.78 6.13 -7.63
N ILE A 102 -3.96 7.17 -7.79
CA ILE A 102 -4.44 8.55 -7.80
C ILE A 102 -5.31 8.78 -9.04
N GLN A 103 -6.46 9.40 -8.85
CA GLN A 103 -7.39 9.81 -9.89
C GLN A 103 -7.34 11.33 -10.08
N ASN A 104 -7.94 11.81 -11.17
CA ASN A 104 -8.04 13.25 -11.41
C ASN A 104 -8.76 13.94 -10.25
N ASP A 105 -8.27 15.12 -9.88
CA ASP A 105 -8.80 15.97 -8.80
C ASP A 105 -8.81 15.33 -7.40
N ASP A 106 -8.08 14.23 -7.21
CA ASP A 106 -7.95 13.61 -5.90
C ASP A 106 -7.28 14.50 -4.87
N GLN A 107 -7.90 14.51 -3.69
CA GLN A 107 -7.20 14.85 -2.47
C GLN A 107 -6.47 13.60 -1.95
N ILE A 108 -5.28 13.77 -1.37
CA ILE A 108 -4.47 12.68 -0.81
C ILE A 108 -5.29 11.80 0.14
N GLY A 109 -6.19 12.39 0.93
CA GLY A 109 -7.07 11.65 1.83
C GLY A 109 -7.99 10.63 1.12
N ARG A 110 -8.45 10.91 -0.11
CA ARG A 110 -9.26 9.95 -0.88
C ARG A 110 -8.42 8.78 -1.39
N LEU A 111 -7.20 9.04 -1.86
CA LEU A 111 -6.28 7.98 -2.26
C LEU A 111 -5.97 7.03 -1.10
N VAL A 112 -5.62 7.58 0.07
CA VAL A 112 -5.37 6.79 1.29
C VAL A 112 -6.59 5.97 1.67
N ARG A 113 -7.78 6.58 1.65
CA ARG A 113 -9.03 5.90 1.97
C ARG A 113 -9.31 4.70 1.03
N ARG A 114 -9.14 4.86 -0.28
CA ARG A 114 -9.34 3.75 -1.23
C ARG A 114 -8.33 2.61 -1.02
N ALA A 115 -7.07 2.94 -0.71
CA ALA A 115 -6.06 1.93 -0.40
C ALA A 115 -6.40 1.18 0.91
N ASP A 116 -6.91 1.90 1.91
CA ASP A 116 -7.36 1.32 3.18
C ASP A 116 -8.61 0.43 3.01
N GLU A 117 -9.59 0.87 2.22
CA GLU A 117 -10.77 0.07 1.88
C GLU A 117 -10.38 -1.24 1.16
N ALA A 118 -9.39 -1.20 0.27
CA ALA A 118 -8.82 -2.41 -0.34
C ALA A 118 -8.11 -3.30 0.70
N LEU A 119 -7.30 -2.74 1.59
CA LEU A 119 -6.61 -3.49 2.64
C LEU A 119 -7.61 -4.16 3.59
N TYR A 120 -8.67 -3.43 3.95
CA TYR A 120 -9.76 -3.94 4.76
C TYR A 120 -10.50 -5.10 4.07
N ALA A 121 -10.78 -4.98 2.77
CA ALA A 121 -11.35 -6.08 1.98
C ALA A 121 -10.45 -7.33 1.98
N ALA A 122 -9.13 -7.16 1.87
CA ALA A 122 -8.18 -8.26 1.98
C ALA A 122 -8.25 -8.96 3.36
N LYS A 123 -8.30 -8.18 4.45
CA LYS A 123 -8.43 -8.70 5.82
C LYS A 123 -9.74 -9.46 6.01
N LEU A 124 -10.86 -8.91 5.53
CA LEU A 124 -12.19 -9.53 5.63
C LEU A 124 -12.32 -10.81 4.82
N ALA A 125 -11.74 -10.87 3.62
CA ALA A 125 -11.81 -12.04 2.76
C ALA A 125 -10.97 -13.22 3.29
N GLY A 126 -10.20 -13.03 4.36
CA GLY A 126 -9.47 -14.09 5.06
C GLY A 126 -7.95 -13.91 5.07
N ARG A 127 -7.46 -12.67 4.91
CA ARG A 127 -6.04 -12.30 5.04
C ARG A 127 -5.12 -12.99 4.04
N ASN A 128 -3.81 -12.73 4.14
CA ASN A 128 -2.79 -13.23 3.21
C ASN A 128 -3.21 -13.06 1.74
N ARG A 129 -3.61 -11.85 1.37
CA ARG A 129 -4.04 -11.51 0.01
C ARG A 129 -3.95 -10.03 -0.28
N VAL A 130 -4.05 -9.70 -1.57
CA VAL A 130 -4.01 -8.33 -2.06
C VAL A 130 -5.28 -7.98 -2.79
N TYR A 131 -5.88 -6.86 -2.41
CA TYR A 131 -6.96 -6.22 -3.16
C TYR A 131 -6.49 -4.91 -3.76
N LEU A 132 -7.13 -4.50 -4.84
CA LEU A 132 -6.98 -3.15 -5.39
C LEU A 132 -8.33 -2.46 -5.54
N HIS A 133 -8.34 -1.14 -5.38
CA HIS A 133 -9.52 -0.30 -5.52
C HIS A 133 -9.42 0.50 -6.83
N ASP A 134 -10.29 0.22 -7.79
CA ASP A 134 -10.26 0.83 -9.13
C ASP A 134 -10.81 2.27 -9.18
N GLY A 135 -11.53 2.66 -8.14
CA GLY A 135 -12.22 3.95 -8.03
C GLY A 135 -13.66 3.81 -7.60
N THR A 136 -14.23 2.62 -7.84
CA THR A 136 -15.63 2.29 -7.57
C THR A 136 -15.73 1.14 -6.58
N ILE A 137 -14.95 0.07 -6.78
CA ILE A 137 -15.01 -1.15 -5.95
C ILE A 137 -13.63 -1.78 -5.72
N CYS A 138 -13.55 -2.68 -4.75
CA CYS A 138 -12.37 -3.48 -4.45
C CYS A 138 -12.39 -4.81 -5.22
N HIS A 139 -11.27 -5.16 -5.85
CA HIS A 139 -11.08 -6.40 -6.59
C HIS A 139 -9.95 -7.23 -5.98
N LEU A 140 -10.11 -8.55 -5.90
CA LEU A 140 -9.02 -9.46 -5.57
C LEU A 140 -8.06 -9.54 -6.76
N ILE A 141 -6.75 -9.40 -6.53
CA ILE A 141 -5.79 -9.32 -7.63
C ILE A 141 -5.80 -10.54 -8.56
N THR A 142 -6.07 -11.73 -8.04
CA THR A 142 -6.11 -12.97 -8.83
C THR A 142 -7.30 -13.06 -9.77
N GLU A 143 -8.31 -12.20 -9.61
CA GLU A 143 -9.48 -12.12 -10.49
C GLU A 143 -9.24 -11.20 -11.70
N ILE A 144 -8.10 -10.51 -11.73
CA ILE A 144 -7.72 -9.59 -12.79
C ILE A 144 -6.83 -10.34 -13.78
N ALA A 145 -7.20 -10.34 -15.05
CA ALA A 145 -6.39 -10.95 -16.11
C ALA A 145 -4.96 -10.38 -16.09
N PRO A 146 -3.90 -11.19 -16.30
CA PRO A 146 -2.53 -10.71 -16.23
C PRO A 146 -2.32 -9.57 -17.21
N VAL A 147 -2.13 -8.37 -16.67
CA VAL A 147 -1.86 -7.17 -17.45
C VAL A 147 -0.40 -7.24 -17.90
N ALA A 148 -0.19 -7.53 -19.19
CA ALA A 148 1.08 -7.23 -19.85
C ALA A 148 1.41 -5.74 -19.65
N PRO A 149 2.69 -5.32 -19.55
CA PRO A 149 3.05 -3.92 -19.27
C PRO A 149 2.30 -2.97 -20.20
N ALA A 150 1.32 -2.25 -19.67
CA ALA A 150 0.30 -1.58 -20.46
C ALA A 150 0.80 -0.22 -20.97
N THR A 151 0.86 -0.11 -22.29
CA THR A 151 0.77 1.14 -23.05
C THR A 151 -0.63 1.74 -22.90
N VAL A 152 -0.68 3.06 -22.74
CA VAL A 152 -1.82 3.84 -22.21
C VAL A 152 -2.80 4.22 -23.33
N GLU A 153 -4.05 3.74 -23.34
CA GLU A 153 -5.16 4.34 -24.10
C GLU A 153 -6.50 4.31 -23.33
N ASP A 154 -7.02 5.53 -23.13
CA ASP A 154 -8.36 6.07 -22.81
C ASP A 154 -9.48 5.22 -22.16
N LEU A 155 -10.02 5.73 -21.03
CA LEU A 155 -11.43 5.56 -20.65
C LEU A 155 -11.99 6.75 -19.82
N PRO A 156 -13.33 6.94 -19.78
CA PRO A 156 -14.00 8.19 -19.43
C PRO A 156 -14.63 8.22 -18.02
N SER A 157 -15.11 9.43 -17.68
CA SER A 157 -15.65 9.94 -16.40
C SER A 157 -17.13 9.63 -16.10
N ALA A 158 -17.47 9.40 -14.82
CA ALA A 158 -18.75 9.66 -14.12
C ALA A 158 -18.65 9.08 -12.69
N ASP A 159 -19.35 9.48 -11.62
CA ASP A 159 -20.15 10.63 -11.16
C ASP A 159 -20.33 10.38 -9.64
N ASP A 160 -20.32 11.42 -8.80
CA ASP A 160 -20.16 11.34 -7.34
C ASP A 160 -21.51 11.36 -6.58
N SER A 161 -21.71 10.46 -5.62
CA SER A 161 -22.55 10.75 -4.44
C SER A 161 -22.32 9.79 -3.26
N GLU A 162 -21.97 10.35 -2.09
CA GLU A 162 -22.56 10.09 -0.75
C GLU A 162 -21.60 10.00 0.49
N THR A 163 -21.77 11.01 1.34
CA THR A 163 -21.86 11.19 2.82
C THR A 163 -20.92 10.58 3.89
N PRO A 164 -20.75 11.28 5.05
CA PRO A 164 -19.66 11.06 6.01
C PRO A 164 -20.15 10.74 7.44
N ALA A 165 -19.88 9.54 7.98
CA ALA A 165 -20.25 9.25 9.38
C ALA A 165 -19.25 8.47 10.25
N GLU A 166 -18.06 8.06 9.77
CA GLU A 166 -17.17 7.21 10.58
C GLU A 166 -15.72 7.73 10.61
N LYS A 167 -15.52 8.96 11.12
CA LYS A 167 -14.22 9.68 11.11
C LYS A 167 -13.45 9.73 12.44
N SER A 168 -13.88 9.06 13.52
CA SER A 168 -13.43 9.47 14.86
C SER A 168 -12.18 8.80 15.44
N GLU A 169 -11.67 7.67 14.91
CA GLU A 169 -10.43 7.05 15.42
C GLU A 169 -9.21 7.22 14.48
N PHE A 170 -9.45 7.76 13.27
CA PHE A 170 -8.48 7.82 12.18
C PHE A 170 -7.50 9.02 12.22
N ALA A 171 -7.78 10.05 13.03
CA ALA A 171 -7.24 11.39 12.83
C ALA A 171 -5.87 11.72 13.50
N ALA A 172 -5.42 10.92 14.48
CA ALA A 172 -4.24 11.28 15.28
C ALA A 172 -2.91 10.73 14.73
N SER A 173 -2.91 9.59 14.04
CA SER A 173 -1.69 8.97 13.49
C SER A 173 -1.36 9.46 12.06
N THR A 174 -2.32 10.14 11.41
CA THR A 174 -2.25 10.60 10.00
C THR A 174 -1.27 11.75 9.78
N SER A 175 -1.04 12.60 10.79
CA SER A 175 -0.48 13.96 10.61
C SER A 175 0.97 14.03 10.12
N ARG A 176 1.90 13.20 10.63
CA ARG A 176 3.34 13.31 10.29
C ARG A 176 3.70 12.64 8.96
N VAL A 177 2.93 11.64 8.54
CA VAL A 177 3.15 10.90 7.30
C VAL A 177 2.29 11.46 6.16
N GLN A 178 1.11 12.04 6.43
CA GLN A 178 0.44 12.93 5.46
C GLN A 178 1.38 14.04 5.03
N GLU A 179 2.07 14.70 5.96
CA GLU A 179 3.08 15.71 5.60
C GLU A 179 4.23 15.16 4.75
N ARG A 180 4.67 13.91 4.98
CA ARG A 180 5.76 13.29 4.21
C ARG A 180 5.31 12.81 2.83
N LEU A 181 4.15 12.16 2.73
CA LEU A 181 3.52 11.79 1.45
C LEU A 181 3.16 13.05 0.66
N GLN A 182 2.60 14.05 1.32
CA GLN A 182 2.29 15.33 0.70
C GLN A 182 3.56 16.06 0.24
N ARG A 183 4.65 16.04 1.03
CA ARG A 183 5.95 16.57 0.59
C ARG A 183 6.51 15.78 -0.60
N ILE A 184 6.47 14.45 -0.60
CA ILE A 184 6.96 13.63 -1.73
C ILE A 184 6.12 13.91 -2.99
N ILE A 185 4.79 13.97 -2.86
CA ILE A 185 3.87 14.26 -3.95
C ILE A 185 4.08 15.71 -4.45
N GLU A 186 4.27 16.68 -3.56
CA GLU A 186 4.56 18.08 -3.90
C GLU A 186 5.93 18.24 -4.56
N GLU A 187 6.98 17.58 -4.06
CA GLU A 187 8.32 17.58 -4.64
C GLU A 187 8.34 16.95 -6.03
N GLU A 188 7.64 15.83 -6.23
CA GLU A 188 7.49 15.21 -7.55
C GLU A 188 6.65 16.06 -8.49
N SER A 189 5.57 16.68 -8.01
CA SER A 189 4.77 17.66 -8.77
C SER A 189 5.60 18.87 -9.20
N GLN A 190 6.43 19.42 -8.31
CA GLN A 190 7.32 20.55 -8.59
C GLN A 190 8.46 20.19 -9.55
N ARG A 191 9.07 19.01 -9.42
CA ARG A 191 10.08 18.50 -10.38
C ARG A 191 9.50 18.34 -11.78
N LEU A 192 8.25 17.88 -11.88
CA LEU A 192 7.53 17.78 -13.15
C LEU A 192 7.16 19.15 -13.70
N LEU A 193 6.89 20.15 -12.84
CA LEU A 193 6.62 21.56 -13.18
C LEU A 193 7.87 22.30 -13.69
N GLY A 194 9.05 22.02 -13.13
CA GLY A 194 10.32 22.70 -13.44
C GLY A 194 11.04 22.28 -14.73
N ARG A 195 10.65 21.18 -15.38
CA ARG A 195 11.27 20.69 -16.64
C ARG A 195 10.60 21.20 -17.93
N THR A 196 9.64 22.12 -17.85
CA THR A 196 8.99 22.73 -19.04
C THR A 196 9.48 24.15 -19.33
N SER A 197 10.65 24.53 -18.83
CA SER A 197 11.25 25.84 -19.04
C SER A 197 12.63 25.71 -19.69
N GLU A 198 12.73 24.90 -20.76
CA GLU A 198 13.76 25.01 -21.81
C GLU A 198 13.15 24.63 -23.16
#